data_AF-A0A2T0Y4Z3-F1
#
_entry.id   AF-A0A2T0Y4Z3-F1
#
_cell.length_a   1.000
_cell.length_b   1.000
_cell.length_c   1.000
_cell.angle_alpha   90.00
_cell.angle_beta   90.00
_cell.angle_gamma   90.00
#
_symmetry.space_group_name_H-M   'P 1'
#
loop_
_entity.id
_entity.type
_entity.pdbx_description
1 polymer ?
#
loop_
_entity_poly.entity_id
_entity_poly.type
_entity_poly.pdbx_seq_one_letter_code
_entity_poly.pdbx_strand_id
1 'polypeptide(L)'
;MLVAMVDDVVHRPAEPDPTDPDSAALEARVERAQQDATLLADYLARRERAASGLRVAEQAVARAQELLAAESADVDRLESPSLDRLWATLRGTREDRLDTERAEQQAAEYAAAAAEARRAAARRELQVAEDAVVGLGDVAGRREQALADKEAWLWTAGGGRGAELVDVAERRGRRRAEQVEIDQAQEAADAAAHALEAAAGELAGADGWSTYDTFLGGDWLASMAKHHRLDRAAERVRVADAALAHLAVELGDVGERGVGVLGVEGLTRTFDIWFDNVFSDLSVARHIRASRDRVEAARAAVQHVTQRLADRRVVVEQDLVTLERRREAVLLA
;
A
#
# COMPACT_ATOMS: atom_id res chain seq x y z
N MET A 1 -51.27 -46.02 12.23
CA MET A 1 -50.22 -45.59 13.18
C MET A 1 -49.48 -44.46 12.47
N LEU A 2 -49.83 -43.23 12.82
CA LEU A 2 -49.45 -41.98 12.15
C LEU A 2 -48.45 -41.27 13.09
N VAL A 3 -47.24 -40.99 12.64
CA VAL A 3 -46.26 -40.09 13.31
C VAL A 3 -45.58 -39.33 12.16
N ALA A 4 -46.18 -38.23 11.70
CA ALA A 4 -45.95 -36.85 12.13
C ALA A 4 -44.55 -36.33 11.76
N MET A 5 -44.47 -35.76 10.56
CA MET A 5 -43.44 -34.79 10.15
C MET A 5 -43.45 -33.63 11.14
N VAL A 6 -42.32 -33.37 11.77
CA VAL A 6 -42.05 -32.10 12.45
C VAL A 6 -41.33 -31.23 11.42
N ASP A 7 -42.08 -30.35 10.76
CA ASP A 7 -41.51 -29.19 10.09
C ASP A 7 -40.96 -28.26 11.18
N ASP A 8 -39.64 -28.26 11.32
CA ASP A 8 -38.93 -27.32 12.19
C ASP A 8 -38.89 -25.97 11.46
N VAL A 9 -39.98 -25.20 11.58
CA VAL A 9 -40.06 -23.83 11.10
C VAL A 9 -39.11 -23.00 11.96
N VAL A 10 -37.90 -22.79 11.45
CA VAL A 10 -36.95 -21.79 11.97
C VAL A 10 -37.70 -20.46 12.00
N HIS A 11 -38.15 -20.06 13.19
CA HIS A 11 -38.83 -18.79 13.41
C HIS A 11 -37.79 -17.69 13.17
N ARG A 12 -37.71 -17.18 11.94
CA ARG A 12 -36.95 -15.97 11.65
C ARG A 12 -37.52 -14.87 12.54
N PRO A 13 -36.72 -14.24 13.40
CA PRO A 13 -37.20 -13.09 14.17
C PRO A 13 -37.71 -12.04 13.18
N ALA A 14 -38.93 -11.54 13.42
CA ALA A 14 -39.56 -10.55 12.56
C ALA A 14 -38.62 -9.36 12.36
N GLU A 15 -38.52 -8.87 11.12
CA GLU A 15 -37.82 -7.61 10.89
C GLU A 15 -38.53 -6.49 11.67
N PRO A 16 -37.77 -5.50 12.19
CA PRO A 16 -38.37 -4.34 12.80
C PRO A 16 -39.36 -3.66 11.86
N ASP A 17 -40.45 -3.15 12.44
CA ASP A 17 -41.52 -2.52 11.68
C ASP A 17 -41.00 -1.26 10.96
N PRO A 18 -41.00 -1.22 9.61
CA PRO A 18 -40.53 -0.06 8.86
C PRO A 18 -41.44 1.16 9.05
N THR A 19 -42.61 1.01 9.68
CA THR A 19 -43.53 2.11 9.99
C THR A 19 -43.27 2.77 11.35
N ASP A 20 -42.27 2.28 12.11
CA ASP A 20 -41.75 2.99 13.28
C ASP A 20 -41.19 4.36 12.87
N PRO A 21 -41.70 5.49 13.42
CA PRO A 21 -41.21 6.83 13.09
C PRO A 21 -39.69 7.01 13.30
N ASP A 22 -39.09 6.28 14.24
CA ASP A 22 -37.65 6.30 14.48
C ASP A 22 -36.87 5.58 13.36
N SER A 23 -37.44 4.52 12.78
CA SER A 23 -36.91 3.83 11.59
C SER A 23 -36.99 4.72 10.34
N ALA A 24 -38.13 5.37 10.09
CA ALA A 24 -38.31 6.20 8.90
C ALA A 24 -37.37 7.42 8.87
N ALA A 25 -37.13 8.06 10.02
CA ALA A 25 -36.18 9.16 10.13
C ALA A 25 -34.73 8.71 9.90
N LEU A 26 -34.38 7.51 10.36
CA LEU A 26 -33.07 6.90 10.18
C LEU A 26 -32.79 6.55 8.73
N GLU A 27 -33.76 5.93 8.04
CA GLU A 27 -33.67 5.63 6.60
C GLU A 27 -33.50 6.88 5.76
N ALA A 28 -34.30 7.94 6.02
CA ALA A 28 -34.17 9.20 5.30
C ALA A 28 -32.78 9.85 5.47
N ARG A 29 -32.16 9.71 6.65
CA ARG A 29 -30.82 10.20 6.91
C ARG A 29 -29.74 9.38 6.19
N VAL A 30 -29.88 8.06 6.16
CA VAL A 30 -28.99 7.16 5.39
C VAL A 30 -29.11 7.47 3.90
N GLU A 31 -30.33 7.59 3.37
CA GLU A 31 -30.57 7.92 1.96
C GLU A 31 -29.92 9.25 1.60
N ARG A 32 -30.12 10.30 2.42
CA ARG A 32 -29.50 11.60 2.18
C ARG A 32 -27.97 11.53 2.19
N ALA A 33 -27.39 10.74 3.10
CA ALA A 33 -25.95 10.55 3.13
C ALA A 33 -25.43 9.77 1.90
N GLN A 34 -26.20 8.83 1.34
CA GLN A 34 -25.86 8.18 0.06
C GLN A 34 -25.88 9.18 -1.10
N GLN A 35 -26.93 10.00 -1.17
CA GLN A 35 -27.07 11.02 -2.21
C GLN A 35 -25.92 12.04 -2.15
N ASP A 36 -25.58 12.53 -0.95
CA ASP A 36 -24.44 13.43 -0.75
C ASP A 36 -23.11 12.76 -1.17
N ALA A 37 -22.92 11.46 -0.89
CA ALA A 37 -21.74 10.72 -1.30
C ALA A 37 -21.62 10.57 -2.82
N THR A 38 -22.72 10.27 -3.52
CA THR A 38 -22.76 10.25 -4.99
C THR A 38 -22.45 11.63 -5.56
N LEU A 39 -23.07 12.67 -5.01
CA LEU A 39 -22.86 14.04 -5.47
C LEU A 39 -21.41 14.51 -5.26
N LEU A 40 -20.80 14.14 -4.14
CA LEU A 40 -19.39 14.40 -3.88
C LEU A 40 -18.49 13.71 -4.91
N ALA A 41 -18.75 12.45 -5.25
CA ALA A 41 -17.99 11.72 -6.26
C ALA A 41 -18.05 12.43 -7.63
N ASP A 42 -19.24 12.90 -8.04
CA ASP A 42 -19.42 13.67 -9.26
C ASP A 42 -18.67 15.00 -9.24
N TYR A 43 -18.69 15.72 -8.11
CA TYR A 43 -17.96 16.97 -7.94
C TYR A 43 -16.44 16.77 -7.96
N LEU A 44 -15.93 15.70 -7.34
CA LEU A 44 -14.51 15.36 -7.40
C LEU A 44 -14.08 15.02 -8.83
N ALA A 45 -14.87 14.25 -9.57
CA ALA A 45 -14.61 13.93 -10.98
C ALA A 45 -14.68 15.18 -11.87
N ARG A 46 -15.59 16.12 -11.58
CA ARG A 46 -15.64 17.42 -12.26
C ARG A 46 -14.40 18.27 -11.94
N ARG A 47 -13.98 18.32 -10.68
CA ARG A 47 -12.76 19.03 -10.25
C ARG A 47 -11.53 18.50 -10.96
N GLU A 48 -11.37 17.18 -11.06
CA GLU A 48 -10.24 16.56 -11.75
C GLU A 48 -10.22 16.92 -13.24
N ARG A 49 -11.37 16.85 -13.92
CA ARG A 49 -11.50 17.27 -15.33
C ARG A 49 -11.16 18.75 -15.52
N ALA A 50 -11.65 19.62 -14.64
CA ALA A 50 -11.35 21.05 -14.67
C ALA A 50 -9.86 21.34 -14.42
N ALA A 51 -9.24 20.66 -13.45
CA ALA A 51 -7.82 20.77 -13.16
C ALA A 51 -6.95 20.31 -14.34
N SER A 52 -7.35 19.22 -15.02
CA SER A 52 -6.70 18.79 -16.25
C SER A 52 -6.87 19.82 -17.38
N GLY A 53 -8.07 20.39 -17.53
CA GLY A 53 -8.34 21.45 -18.50
C GLY A 53 -7.49 22.70 -18.26
N LEU A 54 -7.30 23.10 -17.00
CA LEU A 54 -6.44 24.22 -16.64
C LEU A 54 -4.98 23.95 -17.01
N ARG A 55 -4.44 22.76 -16.72
CA ARG A 55 -3.07 22.38 -17.11
C ARG A 55 -2.86 22.47 -18.63
N VAL A 56 -3.83 21.99 -19.42
CA VAL A 56 -3.78 22.09 -20.89
C VAL A 56 -3.80 23.55 -21.35
N ALA A 57 -4.66 24.39 -20.75
CA ALA A 57 -4.72 25.80 -21.08
C ALA A 57 -3.43 26.55 -20.72
N GLU A 58 -2.79 26.22 -19.59
CA GLU A 58 -1.50 26.79 -19.19
C GLU A 58 -0.37 26.42 -20.16
N GLN A 59 -0.32 25.17 -20.63
CA GLN A 59 0.61 24.76 -21.69
C GLN A 59 0.34 25.45 -23.03
N ALA A 60 -0.93 25.76 -23.33
CA ALA A 60 -1.28 26.52 -24.54
C ALA A 60 -0.84 27.99 -24.42
N VAL A 61 -0.98 28.60 -23.24
CA VAL A 61 -0.47 29.95 -22.96
C VAL A 61 1.05 29.99 -23.12
N ALA A 62 1.79 29.05 -22.52
CA ALA A 62 3.24 29.00 -22.64
C ALA A 62 3.70 28.93 -24.11
N ARG A 63 3.12 28.02 -24.90
CA ARG A 63 3.43 27.89 -26.33
C ARG A 63 3.08 29.14 -27.14
N ALA A 64 1.94 29.78 -26.85
CA ALA A 64 1.54 31.00 -27.55
C ALA A 64 2.46 32.19 -27.19
N GLN A 65 2.94 32.26 -25.96
CA GLN A 65 3.91 33.27 -25.51
C GLN A 65 5.29 33.06 -26.13
N GLU A 66 5.76 31.82 -26.24
CA GLU A 66 7.01 31.49 -26.94
C GLU A 66 6.95 31.89 -28.41
N LEU A 67 5.84 31.57 -29.10
CA LEU A 67 5.62 31.98 -30.48
C LEU A 67 5.62 33.50 -30.60
N LEU A 68 4.82 34.20 -29.78
CA LEU A 68 4.76 35.66 -29.80
C LEU A 68 6.13 36.31 -29.57
N ALA A 69 6.95 35.75 -28.68
CA ALA A 69 8.30 36.23 -28.45
C ALA A 69 9.23 36.03 -29.67
N ALA A 70 9.08 34.92 -30.39
CA ALA A 70 9.80 34.67 -31.63
C ALA A 70 9.41 35.66 -32.73
N GLU A 71 8.11 35.79 -33.02
CA GLU A 71 7.61 36.72 -34.05
C GLU A 71 7.96 38.18 -33.73
N SER A 72 7.90 38.57 -32.45
CA SER A 72 8.30 39.93 -32.03
C SER A 72 9.80 40.17 -32.25
N ALA A 73 10.64 39.17 -32.01
CA ALA A 73 12.08 39.28 -32.26
C ALA A 73 12.42 39.36 -33.76
N ASP A 74 11.62 38.71 -34.62
CA ASP A 74 11.75 38.82 -36.08
C ASP A 74 11.40 40.22 -36.59
N VAL A 75 10.30 40.81 -36.10
CA VAL A 75 9.95 42.21 -36.37
C VAL A 75 11.04 43.16 -35.87
N ASP A 76 11.48 43.04 -34.61
CA ASP A 76 12.54 43.89 -34.03
C ASP A 76 13.84 43.83 -34.84
N ARG A 77 14.21 42.64 -35.33
CA ARG A 77 15.38 42.44 -36.20
C ARG A 77 15.23 43.20 -37.50
N LEU A 78 14.07 43.12 -38.17
CA LEU A 78 13.82 43.82 -39.43
C LEU A 78 13.65 45.34 -39.27
N GLU A 79 13.26 45.84 -38.11
CA GLU A 79 13.17 47.28 -37.81
C GLU A 79 14.52 47.88 -37.35
N SER A 80 15.52 47.05 -37.05
CA SER A 80 16.79 47.52 -36.50
C SER A 80 17.63 48.37 -37.48
N PRO A 81 18.12 49.56 -37.05
CA PRO A 81 18.88 50.47 -37.91
C PRO A 81 20.27 49.97 -38.30
N SER A 82 20.79 48.93 -37.63
CA SER A 82 22.08 48.31 -37.92
C SER A 82 22.05 47.48 -39.21
N LEU A 83 20.88 46.96 -39.61
CA LEU A 83 20.70 46.20 -40.84
C LEU A 83 20.29 47.07 -42.05
N ASP A 84 19.83 48.30 -41.81
CA ASP A 84 19.47 49.28 -42.85
C ASP A 84 20.57 49.50 -43.90
N ARG A 85 21.84 49.51 -43.47
CA ARG A 85 22.99 49.74 -44.36
C ARG A 85 23.26 48.57 -45.31
N LEU A 86 22.87 47.35 -44.93
CA LEU A 86 23.08 46.13 -45.73
C LEU A 86 21.96 45.92 -46.76
N TRP A 87 20.75 46.42 -46.49
CA TRP A 87 19.56 46.20 -47.33
C TRP A 87 19.16 47.41 -48.19
N ALA A 88 19.94 48.50 -48.17
CA ALA A 88 19.67 49.71 -48.95
C ALA A 88 19.54 49.47 -50.48
N THR A 89 20.03 48.34 -51.00
CA THR A 89 19.92 47.91 -52.41
C THR A 89 18.67 47.07 -52.73
N LEU A 90 17.87 46.68 -51.72
CA LEU A 90 16.76 45.72 -51.82
C LEU A 90 15.48 46.22 -51.12
N ARG A 91 15.29 47.54 -51.07
CA ARG A 91 14.27 48.24 -50.24
C ARG A 91 12.83 47.69 -50.38
N GLY A 92 12.38 47.36 -51.60
CA GLY A 92 11.03 46.80 -51.81
C GLY A 92 10.84 45.41 -51.17
N THR A 93 11.85 44.54 -51.22
CA THR A 93 11.76 43.18 -50.63
C THR A 93 11.80 43.18 -49.10
N ARG A 94 12.26 44.27 -48.48
CA ARG A 94 12.27 44.43 -47.02
C ARG A 94 10.92 44.91 -46.50
N GLU A 95 10.29 45.87 -47.17
CA GLU A 95 8.95 46.34 -46.81
C GLU A 95 7.94 45.18 -46.87
N ASP A 96 7.95 44.40 -47.95
CA ASP A 96 7.07 43.21 -48.09
C ASP A 96 7.29 42.16 -46.98
N ARG A 97 8.55 41.94 -46.58
CA ARG A 97 8.87 41.03 -45.46
C ARG A 97 8.42 41.59 -44.13
N LEU A 98 8.67 42.87 -43.86
CA LEU A 98 8.27 43.51 -42.61
C LEU A 98 6.74 43.48 -42.43
N ASP A 99 5.97 43.69 -43.50
CA ASP A 99 4.51 43.58 -43.47
C ASP A 99 4.04 42.14 -43.16
N THR A 100 4.77 41.13 -43.66
CA THR A 100 4.50 39.71 -43.38
C THR A 100 4.76 39.40 -41.90
N GLU A 101 5.95 39.72 -41.38
CA GLU A 101 6.33 39.45 -39.98
C GLU A 101 5.43 40.21 -39.00
N ARG A 102 4.99 41.45 -39.33
CA ARG A 102 4.01 42.18 -38.52
C ARG A 102 2.65 41.50 -38.49
N ALA A 103 2.21 40.91 -39.60
CA ALA A 103 0.97 40.14 -39.64
C ALA A 103 1.09 38.85 -38.80
N GLU A 104 2.24 38.18 -38.83
CA GLU A 104 2.53 36.99 -38.03
C GLU A 104 2.59 37.32 -36.53
N GLN A 105 3.26 38.42 -36.15
CA GLN A 105 3.26 38.95 -34.79
C GLN A 105 1.84 39.24 -34.30
N GLN A 106 1.03 39.96 -35.09
CA GLN A 106 -0.35 40.29 -34.72
C GLN A 106 -1.21 39.02 -34.55
N ALA A 107 -1.00 38.00 -35.40
CA ALA A 107 -1.66 36.71 -35.25
C ALA A 107 -1.25 36.00 -33.97
N ALA A 108 0.05 36.04 -33.61
CA ALA A 108 0.57 35.48 -32.36
C ALA A 108 0.05 36.22 -31.12
N GLU A 109 -0.09 37.55 -31.17
CA GLU A 109 -0.70 38.36 -30.10
C GLU A 109 -2.16 37.93 -29.85
N TYR A 110 -2.94 37.80 -30.92
CA TYR A 110 -4.32 37.31 -30.83
C TYR A 110 -4.38 35.88 -30.27
N ALA A 111 -3.48 35.00 -30.72
CA ALA A 111 -3.41 33.63 -30.24
C ALA A 111 -3.06 33.57 -28.74
N ALA A 112 -2.12 34.40 -28.27
CA ALA A 112 -1.75 34.51 -26.86
C ALA A 112 -2.90 35.05 -26.01
N ALA A 113 -3.59 36.11 -26.47
CA ALA A 113 -4.76 36.66 -25.80
C ALA A 113 -5.90 35.63 -25.71
N ALA A 114 -6.17 34.89 -26.79
CA ALA A 114 -7.16 33.81 -26.79
C ALA A 114 -6.78 32.65 -25.85
N ALA A 115 -5.49 32.29 -25.78
CA ALA A 115 -5.00 31.27 -24.85
C ALA A 115 -5.18 31.72 -23.38
N GLU A 116 -4.87 32.97 -23.06
CA GLU A 116 -5.05 33.50 -21.70
C GLU A 116 -6.52 33.59 -21.31
N ALA A 117 -7.41 33.98 -22.24
CA ALA A 117 -8.85 33.95 -22.01
C ALA A 117 -9.37 32.54 -21.71
N ARG A 118 -8.88 31.52 -22.43
CA ARG A 118 -9.19 30.10 -22.16
C ARG A 118 -8.65 29.65 -20.80
N ARG A 119 -7.43 30.03 -20.44
CA ARG A 119 -6.85 29.74 -19.10
C ARG A 119 -7.69 30.36 -18.00
N ALA A 120 -8.10 31.62 -18.15
CA ALA A 120 -8.96 32.29 -17.18
C ALA A 120 -10.34 31.62 -17.05
N ALA A 121 -10.93 31.14 -18.15
CA ALA A 121 -12.16 30.36 -18.12
C ALA A 121 -11.97 29.02 -17.39
N ALA A 122 -10.93 28.25 -17.75
CA ALA A 122 -10.62 26.98 -17.10
C ALA A 122 -10.34 27.13 -15.60
N ARG A 123 -9.68 28.21 -15.18
CA ARG A 123 -9.47 28.53 -13.76
C ARG A 123 -10.79 28.78 -13.03
N ARG A 124 -11.73 29.52 -13.63
CA ARG A 124 -13.06 29.73 -13.04
C ARG A 124 -13.84 28.42 -12.93
N GLU A 125 -13.76 27.55 -13.94
CA GLU A 125 -14.40 26.23 -13.89
C GLU A 125 -13.84 25.36 -12.76
N LEU A 126 -12.52 25.37 -12.57
CA LEU A 126 -11.89 24.67 -11.45
C LEU A 126 -12.36 25.23 -10.11
N GLN A 127 -12.36 26.56 -9.94
CA GLN A 127 -12.83 27.20 -8.72
C GLN A 127 -14.28 26.82 -8.40
N VAL A 128 -15.17 26.86 -9.39
CA VAL A 128 -16.58 26.45 -9.21
C VAL A 128 -16.69 24.99 -8.76
N ALA A 129 -15.85 24.10 -9.29
CA ALA A 129 -15.85 22.70 -8.88
C ALA A 129 -15.28 22.52 -7.45
N GLU A 130 -14.24 23.27 -7.09
CA GLU A 130 -13.67 23.28 -5.73
C GLU A 130 -14.67 23.81 -4.70
N ASP A 131 -15.33 24.93 -4.99
CA ASP A 131 -16.36 25.51 -4.14
C ASP A 131 -17.54 24.56 -3.94
N ALA A 132 -17.92 23.80 -4.98
CA ALA A 132 -18.96 22.79 -4.89
C ALA A 132 -18.57 21.62 -3.95
N VAL A 133 -17.31 21.16 -4.00
CA VAL A 133 -16.79 20.15 -3.07
C VAL A 133 -16.78 20.69 -1.64
N VAL A 134 -16.29 21.91 -1.43
CA VAL A 134 -16.26 22.55 -0.10
C VAL A 134 -17.67 22.76 0.44
N GLY A 135 -18.63 23.15 -0.41
CA GLY A 135 -20.01 23.40 -0.04
C GLY A 135 -20.76 22.17 0.48
N LEU A 136 -20.34 20.95 0.12
CA LEU A 136 -20.93 19.72 0.67
C LEU A 136 -20.48 19.44 2.12
N GLY A 137 -19.36 20.01 2.54
CA GLY A 137 -18.79 19.80 3.88
C GLY A 137 -18.33 18.35 4.10
N ASP A 138 -18.41 17.88 5.34
CA ASP A 138 -17.97 16.54 5.74
C ASP A 138 -19.00 15.45 5.40
N VAL A 139 -19.07 15.10 4.11
CA VAL A 139 -19.94 14.01 3.62
C VAL A 139 -19.55 12.66 4.19
N ALA A 140 -18.23 12.41 4.34
CA ALA A 140 -17.73 11.13 4.84
C ALA A 140 -18.17 10.89 6.28
N GLY A 141 -17.97 11.87 7.17
CA GLY A 141 -18.40 11.78 8.56
C GLY A 141 -19.93 11.69 8.70
N ARG A 142 -20.71 12.45 7.91
CA ARG A 142 -22.18 12.33 7.92
C ARG A 142 -22.65 10.94 7.50
N ARG A 143 -22.02 10.34 6.49
CA ARG A 143 -22.32 8.97 6.05
C ARG A 143 -21.97 7.95 7.11
N GLU A 144 -20.78 8.04 7.68
CA GLU A 144 -20.33 7.12 8.73
C GLU A 144 -21.30 7.16 9.92
N GLN A 145 -21.65 8.35 10.40
CA GLN A 145 -22.60 8.52 11.50
C GLN A 145 -23.99 7.95 11.17
N ALA A 146 -24.51 8.22 9.97
CA ALA A 146 -25.83 7.72 9.57
C ALA A 146 -25.87 6.17 9.54
N LEU A 147 -24.81 5.54 9.03
CA LEU A 147 -24.68 4.08 9.01
C LEU A 147 -24.47 3.49 10.40
N ALA A 148 -23.68 4.14 11.27
CA ALA A 148 -23.46 3.71 12.64
C ALA A 148 -24.75 3.73 13.45
N ASP A 149 -25.55 4.79 13.30
CA ASP A 149 -26.84 4.89 13.98
C ASP A 149 -27.83 3.82 13.45
N LYS A 150 -27.79 3.49 12.16
CA LYS A 150 -28.61 2.40 11.58
C LYS A 150 -28.18 1.03 12.10
N GLU A 151 -26.89 0.80 12.21
CA GLU A 151 -26.35 -0.43 12.80
C GLU A 151 -26.76 -0.58 14.27
N ALA A 152 -26.63 0.49 15.07
CA ALA A 152 -27.01 0.48 16.48
C ALA A 152 -28.51 0.18 16.65
N TRP A 153 -29.36 0.79 15.83
CA TRP A 153 -30.80 0.50 15.85
C TRP A 153 -31.08 -0.95 15.49
N LEU A 154 -30.49 -1.50 14.43
CA LEU A 154 -30.66 -2.90 14.01
C LEU A 154 -30.19 -3.91 15.07
N TRP A 155 -29.14 -3.59 15.84
CA TRP A 155 -28.74 -4.42 16.98
C TRP A 155 -29.80 -4.46 18.07
N THR A 156 -30.41 -3.31 18.40
CA THR A 156 -31.46 -3.25 19.43
C THR A 156 -32.79 -3.85 18.99
N ALA A 157 -33.16 -3.62 17.72
CA ALA A 157 -34.37 -4.12 17.11
C ALA A 157 -34.32 -5.63 16.83
N GLY A 158 -33.11 -6.17 16.65
CA GLY A 158 -32.90 -7.59 16.35
C GLY A 158 -33.32 -7.95 14.93
N GLY A 159 -34.00 -9.08 14.76
CA GLY A 159 -34.40 -9.57 13.44
C GLY A 159 -33.24 -10.21 12.65
N GLY A 160 -33.54 -10.65 11.43
CA GLY A 160 -32.56 -11.31 10.56
C GLY A 160 -31.34 -10.44 10.23
N ARG A 161 -31.56 -9.14 10.01
CA ARG A 161 -30.50 -8.16 9.71
C ARG A 161 -29.60 -7.89 10.93
N GLY A 162 -30.19 -7.73 12.12
CA GLY A 162 -29.42 -7.57 13.35
C GLY A 162 -28.54 -8.78 13.64
N ALA A 163 -29.09 -10.00 13.51
CA ALA A 163 -28.32 -11.24 13.68
C ALA A 163 -27.18 -11.36 12.66
N GLU A 164 -27.41 -10.95 11.41
CA GLU A 164 -26.38 -10.94 10.39
C GLU A 164 -25.25 -9.94 10.68
N LEU A 165 -25.58 -8.74 11.17
CA LEU A 165 -24.58 -7.75 11.57
C LEU A 165 -23.68 -8.26 12.70
N VAL A 166 -24.24 -9.03 13.64
CA VAL A 166 -23.47 -9.69 14.70
C VAL A 166 -22.47 -10.71 14.11
N ASP A 167 -22.91 -11.61 13.21
CA ASP A 167 -22.01 -12.57 12.54
C ASP A 167 -20.88 -11.85 11.78
N VAL A 168 -21.24 -10.81 11.01
CA VAL A 168 -20.26 -10.01 10.27
C VAL A 168 -19.26 -9.34 11.21
N ALA A 169 -19.72 -8.76 12.32
CA ALA A 169 -18.85 -8.12 13.32
C ALA A 169 -17.89 -9.12 13.98
N GLU A 170 -18.38 -10.30 14.38
CA GLU A 170 -17.56 -11.35 14.97
C GLU A 170 -16.49 -11.85 13.99
N ARG A 171 -16.88 -12.10 12.72
CA ARG A 171 -15.94 -12.53 11.67
C ARG A 171 -14.89 -11.47 11.40
N ARG A 172 -15.27 -10.18 11.35
CA ARG A 172 -14.31 -9.07 11.23
C ARG A 172 -13.36 -9.03 12.43
N GLY A 173 -13.87 -9.21 13.64
CA GLY A 173 -13.06 -9.27 14.85
C GLY A 173 -12.00 -10.37 14.79
N ARG A 174 -12.40 -11.59 14.40
CA ARG A 174 -11.47 -12.72 14.21
C ARG A 174 -10.40 -12.42 13.14
N ARG A 175 -10.79 -11.87 11.99
CA ARG A 175 -9.85 -11.50 10.92
C ARG A 175 -8.88 -10.39 11.30
N ARG A 176 -9.32 -9.39 12.08
CA ARG A 176 -8.43 -8.33 12.59
C ARG A 176 -7.43 -8.86 13.60
N ALA A 177 -7.86 -9.75 14.50
CA ALA A 177 -6.95 -10.39 15.44
C ALA A 177 -5.87 -11.19 14.68
N GLU A 178 -6.30 -11.97 13.68
CA GLU A 178 -5.39 -12.73 12.81
C GLU A 178 -4.42 -11.81 12.04
N GLN A 179 -4.87 -10.64 11.57
CA GLN A 179 -4.01 -9.67 10.90
C GLN A 179 -2.88 -9.18 11.82
N VAL A 180 -3.18 -8.89 13.09
CA VAL A 180 -2.18 -8.45 14.07
C VAL A 180 -1.15 -9.55 14.32
N GLU A 181 -1.58 -10.81 14.46
CA GLU A 181 -0.67 -11.95 14.65
C GLU A 181 0.22 -12.19 13.42
N ILE A 182 -0.32 -12.01 12.21
CA ILE A 182 0.47 -12.11 10.98
C ILE A 182 1.54 -11.03 10.95
N ASP A 183 1.20 -9.79 11.31
CA ASP A 183 2.17 -8.69 11.36
C ASP A 183 3.28 -9.00 12.39
N GLN A 184 2.93 -9.52 13.57
CA GLN A 184 3.90 -9.95 14.60
C GLN A 184 4.80 -11.11 14.11
N ALA A 185 4.22 -12.12 13.46
CA ALA A 185 4.98 -13.23 12.90
C ALA A 185 5.91 -12.79 11.75
N GLN A 186 5.51 -11.79 10.96
CA GLN A 186 6.37 -11.19 9.93
C GLN A 186 7.56 -10.46 10.56
N GLU A 187 7.33 -9.65 11.60
CA GLU A 187 8.39 -8.98 12.35
C GLU A 187 9.40 -9.99 12.94
N ALA A 188 8.90 -11.08 13.54
CA ALA A 188 9.74 -12.15 14.06
C ALA A 188 10.50 -12.91 12.95
N ALA A 189 9.87 -13.11 11.79
CA ALA A 189 10.50 -13.77 10.65
C ALA A 189 11.65 -12.92 10.07
N ASP A 190 11.44 -11.61 9.97
CA ASP A 190 12.48 -10.67 9.56
C ASP A 190 13.64 -10.66 10.55
N ALA A 191 13.36 -10.62 11.86
CA ALA A 191 14.40 -10.70 12.89
C ALA A 191 15.22 -12.01 12.78
N ALA A 192 14.54 -13.14 12.60
CA ALA A 192 15.20 -14.44 12.40
C ALA A 192 16.05 -14.48 11.13
N ALA A 193 15.55 -13.94 10.01
CA ALA A 193 16.30 -13.87 8.75
C ALA A 193 17.58 -13.04 8.91
N HIS A 194 17.52 -11.88 9.57
CA HIS A 194 18.70 -11.05 9.84
C HIS A 194 19.71 -11.76 10.75
N ALA A 195 19.24 -12.43 11.79
CA ALA A 195 20.11 -13.17 12.70
C ALA A 195 20.81 -14.36 12.01
N LEU A 196 20.07 -15.08 11.15
CA LEU A 196 20.61 -16.17 10.33
C LEU A 196 21.62 -15.68 9.30
N GLU A 197 21.39 -14.53 8.66
CA GLU A 197 22.36 -13.90 7.75
C GLU A 197 23.67 -13.56 8.48
N ALA A 198 23.57 -12.97 9.66
CA ALA A 198 24.74 -12.66 10.49
C ALA A 198 25.50 -13.93 10.90
N ALA A 199 24.79 -15.00 11.27
CA ALA A 199 25.38 -16.30 11.57
C ALA A 199 26.06 -16.92 10.34
N ALA A 200 25.42 -16.87 9.17
CA ALA A 200 25.99 -17.34 7.92
C ALA A 200 27.29 -16.59 7.57
N GLY A 201 27.33 -15.27 7.75
CA GLY A 201 28.51 -14.44 7.51
C GLY A 201 29.70 -14.79 8.40
N GLU A 202 29.49 -14.94 9.72
CA GLU A 202 30.55 -15.32 10.65
C GLU A 202 31.02 -16.77 10.39
N LEU A 203 30.09 -17.68 10.11
CA LEU A 203 30.42 -19.06 9.74
C LEU A 203 31.21 -19.09 8.43
N ALA A 204 30.87 -18.29 7.41
CA ALA A 204 31.59 -18.17 6.13
C ALA A 204 33.05 -17.77 6.33
N GLY A 205 33.29 -16.79 7.22
CA GLY A 205 34.64 -16.33 7.59
C GLY A 205 35.48 -17.35 8.36
N ALA A 206 34.86 -18.41 8.90
CA ALA A 206 35.53 -19.44 9.69
C ALA A 206 36.10 -20.62 8.87
N ASP A 207 35.57 -20.96 7.67
CA ASP A 207 36.20 -22.02 6.81
C ASP A 207 37.56 -21.59 6.29
N GLY A 208 37.72 -20.31 5.96
CA GLY A 208 38.95 -19.80 5.34
C GLY A 208 40.21 -20.05 6.17
N TRP A 209 40.05 -20.38 7.46
CA TRP A 209 41.12 -20.71 8.40
C TRP A 209 41.24 -22.20 8.71
N SER A 210 40.24 -23.04 8.39
CA SER A 210 40.32 -24.49 8.60
C SER A 210 41.33 -25.16 7.65
N THR A 211 41.57 -24.58 6.48
CA THR A 211 42.50 -25.12 5.47
C THR A 211 43.96 -24.75 5.73
N TYR A 212 44.21 -23.72 6.55
CA TYR A 212 45.56 -23.24 6.87
C TYR A 212 46.26 -24.11 7.93
N ASP A 213 45.49 -24.72 8.84
CA ASP A 213 45.98 -25.47 10.01
C ASP A 213 46.55 -26.87 9.67
N THR A 214 46.27 -27.39 8.47
CA THR A 214 46.72 -28.73 8.07
C THR A 214 48.15 -28.74 7.52
N PHE A 215 48.74 -27.59 7.16
CA PHE A 215 50.02 -27.55 6.46
C PHE A 215 51.18 -26.83 7.18
N LEU A 216 50.95 -26.02 8.21
CA LEU A 216 52.04 -25.32 8.89
C LEU A 216 51.86 -25.38 10.40
N GLY A 217 52.56 -26.34 11.01
CA GLY A 217 52.62 -26.50 12.46
C GLY A 217 53.19 -25.27 13.15
N GLY A 218 52.43 -24.76 14.13
CA GLY A 218 52.92 -23.94 15.22
C GLY A 218 52.83 -22.43 15.00
N ASP A 219 51.76 -21.80 15.51
CA ASP A 219 51.89 -20.45 16.06
C ASP A 219 50.79 -20.16 17.10
N TRP A 220 51.18 -19.54 18.23
CA TRP A 220 50.30 -19.23 19.36
C TRP A 220 49.41 -18.00 19.09
N LEU A 221 49.84 -17.11 18.20
CA LEU A 221 49.09 -15.92 17.75
C LEU A 221 47.94 -16.30 16.78
N ALA A 222 48.13 -17.33 15.94
CA ALA A 222 47.10 -17.84 15.05
C ALA A 222 45.93 -18.50 15.82
N SER A 223 46.21 -19.08 16.99
CA SER A 223 45.23 -19.76 17.84
C SER A 223 44.25 -18.79 18.52
N MET A 224 44.71 -17.62 18.99
CA MET A 224 43.84 -16.63 19.66
C MET A 224 42.86 -15.95 18.69
N ALA A 225 43.32 -15.55 17.50
CA ALA A 225 42.46 -14.97 16.48
C ALA A 225 41.40 -15.97 15.97
N LYS A 226 41.75 -17.27 15.94
CA LYS A 226 40.86 -18.37 15.59
C LYS A 226 39.79 -18.62 16.66
N HIS A 227 40.17 -18.62 17.94
CA HIS A 227 39.21 -18.74 19.05
C HIS A 227 38.18 -17.61 19.04
N HIS A 228 38.63 -16.36 18.91
CA HIS A 228 37.74 -15.21 18.89
C HIS A 228 36.71 -15.25 17.75
N ARG A 229 37.09 -15.76 16.56
CA ARG A 229 36.14 -15.93 15.44
C ARG A 229 35.14 -17.05 15.66
N LEU A 230 35.58 -18.17 16.26
CA LEU A 230 34.70 -19.27 16.61
C LEU A 230 33.70 -18.86 17.70
N ASP A 231 34.15 -18.09 18.70
CA ASP A 231 33.29 -17.55 19.75
C ASP A 231 32.24 -16.60 19.17
N ARG A 232 32.62 -15.74 18.22
CA ARG A 232 31.66 -14.87 17.51
C ARG A 232 30.67 -15.64 16.66
N ALA A 233 31.11 -16.67 15.93
CA ALA A 233 30.22 -17.52 15.15
C ALA A 233 29.22 -18.25 16.07
N ALA A 234 29.69 -18.80 17.19
CA ALA A 234 28.85 -19.44 18.20
C ALA A 234 27.82 -18.46 18.79
N GLU A 235 28.24 -17.23 19.08
CA GLU A 235 27.33 -16.20 19.57
C GLU A 235 26.26 -15.82 18.54
N ARG A 236 26.62 -15.63 17.27
CA ARG A 236 25.62 -15.35 16.22
C ARG A 236 24.64 -16.50 16.02
N VAL A 237 25.10 -17.74 16.14
CA VAL A 237 24.25 -18.92 16.06
C VAL A 237 23.25 -18.96 17.24
N ARG A 238 23.65 -18.61 18.46
CA ARG A 238 22.72 -18.48 19.61
C ARG A 238 21.69 -17.38 19.41
N VAL A 239 22.09 -16.24 18.85
CA VAL A 239 21.16 -15.14 18.54
C VAL A 239 20.14 -15.58 17.48
N ALA A 240 20.59 -16.32 16.46
CA ALA A 240 19.69 -16.88 15.44
C ALA A 240 18.71 -17.91 16.03
N ASP A 241 19.18 -18.77 16.94
CA ASP A 241 18.33 -19.73 17.66
C ASP A 241 17.22 -19.03 18.46
N ALA A 242 17.58 -18.03 19.26
CA ALA A 242 16.61 -17.26 20.04
C ALA A 242 15.58 -16.56 19.15
N ALA A 243 16.00 -16.01 18.01
CA ALA A 243 15.09 -15.37 17.05
C ALA A 243 14.14 -16.38 16.39
N LEU A 244 14.63 -17.59 16.07
CA LEU A 244 13.82 -18.68 15.52
C LEU A 244 12.82 -19.23 16.54
N ALA A 245 13.21 -19.34 17.81
CA ALA A 245 12.30 -19.74 18.89
C ALA A 245 11.18 -18.71 19.08
N HIS A 246 11.50 -17.41 19.01
CA HIS A 246 10.49 -16.35 19.05
C HIS A 246 9.54 -16.43 17.85
N LEU A 247 10.07 -16.58 16.63
CA LEU A 247 9.26 -16.82 15.43
C LEU A 247 8.32 -18.02 15.58
N ALA A 248 8.79 -19.11 16.18
CA ALA A 248 7.96 -20.29 16.40
C ALA A 248 6.78 -20.04 17.34
N VAL A 249 6.95 -19.17 18.35
CA VAL A 249 5.86 -18.72 19.24
C VAL A 249 4.83 -17.91 18.45
N GLU A 250 5.26 -16.88 17.72
CA GLU A 250 4.35 -16.03 16.93
C GLU A 250 3.59 -16.83 15.87
N LEU A 251 4.23 -17.82 15.24
CA LEU A 251 3.56 -18.72 14.29
C LEU A 251 2.52 -19.63 14.96
N GLY A 252 2.71 -19.97 16.23
CA GLY A 252 1.74 -20.70 17.03
C GLY A 252 0.42 -19.92 17.15
N ASP A 253 0.52 -18.63 17.47
CA ASP A 253 -0.63 -17.74 17.65
C ASP A 253 -1.46 -17.63 16.35
N VAL A 254 -0.81 -17.41 15.20
CA VAL A 254 -1.48 -17.41 13.87
C VAL A 254 -2.19 -18.75 13.59
N GLY A 255 -1.59 -19.87 14.01
CA GLY A 255 -2.13 -21.22 13.83
C GLY A 255 -3.38 -21.51 14.66
N GLU A 256 -3.49 -20.93 15.86
CA GLU A 256 -4.65 -21.10 16.74
C GLU A 256 -5.90 -20.35 16.24
N ARG A 257 -5.73 -19.23 15.54
CA ARG A 257 -6.86 -18.34 15.16
C ARG A 257 -7.30 -18.41 13.71
N GLY A 258 -6.52 -18.98 12.79
CA GLY A 258 -6.80 -18.77 11.37
C GLY A 258 -6.43 -19.86 10.37
N VAL A 259 -5.46 -20.72 10.63
CA VAL A 259 -4.99 -21.67 9.61
C VAL A 259 -4.45 -22.94 10.26
N GLY A 260 -5.10 -24.07 10.00
CA GLY A 260 -4.53 -25.38 10.30
C GLY A 260 -3.12 -25.48 9.70
N VAL A 261 -2.15 -25.73 10.58
CA VAL A 261 -0.74 -26.00 10.31
C VAL A 261 -0.17 -25.11 9.19
N LEU A 262 0.17 -23.86 9.53
CA LEU A 262 1.06 -23.00 8.73
C LEU A 262 2.49 -23.54 8.63
N GLY A 263 2.67 -24.86 8.47
CA GLY A 263 3.99 -25.51 8.45
C GLY A 263 4.71 -25.42 9.79
N VAL A 264 4.03 -24.93 10.83
CA VAL A 264 4.54 -24.75 12.20
C VAL A 264 5.06 -26.08 12.75
N GLU A 265 4.31 -27.18 12.58
CA GLU A 265 4.77 -28.52 12.98
C GLU A 265 6.08 -28.95 12.31
N GLY A 266 6.38 -28.44 11.12
CA GLY A 266 7.64 -28.67 10.43
C GLY A 266 8.77 -27.82 10.99
N LEU A 267 8.55 -26.53 11.23
CA LEU A 267 9.56 -25.58 11.68
C LEU A 267 9.92 -25.74 13.15
N THR A 268 8.93 -25.80 14.05
CA THR A 268 9.17 -25.94 15.50
C THR A 268 9.89 -27.25 15.78
N ARG A 269 9.49 -28.35 15.12
CA ARG A 269 10.20 -29.64 15.18
C ARG A 269 11.58 -29.61 14.52
N THR A 270 11.74 -28.86 13.44
CA THR A 270 13.03 -28.71 12.75
C THR A 270 14.01 -27.88 13.58
N PHE A 271 13.55 -26.92 14.39
CA PHE A 271 14.40 -26.08 15.25
C PHE A 271 14.72 -26.73 16.61
N ASP A 272 13.74 -27.32 17.30
CA ASP A 272 13.95 -28.01 18.59
C ASP A 272 14.99 -29.13 18.52
N ILE A 273 15.04 -29.89 17.41
CA ILE A 273 15.98 -31.01 17.22
C ILE A 273 17.38 -30.52 16.79
N TRP A 274 17.50 -29.27 16.35
CA TRP A 274 18.65 -28.76 15.60
C TRP A 274 19.78 -28.21 16.49
N PHE A 275 19.42 -27.59 17.62
CA PHE A 275 20.34 -26.81 18.44
C PHE A 275 20.86 -27.54 19.69
N ASP A 276 20.14 -28.55 20.21
CA ASP A 276 20.57 -29.36 21.36
C ASP A 276 21.92 -30.08 21.15
N ASN A 277 22.35 -30.26 19.89
CA ASN A 277 23.54 -31.04 19.53
C ASN A 277 24.64 -30.26 18.79
N VAL A 278 24.60 -28.92 18.79
CA VAL A 278 25.66 -28.09 18.16
C VAL A 278 26.94 -28.04 19.03
N PHE A 279 26.87 -28.16 20.35
CA PHE A 279 28.09 -27.95 21.17
C PHE A 279 28.50 -29.15 22.03
N SER A 280 27.91 -30.33 21.84
CA SER A 280 28.02 -31.41 22.83
C SER A 280 29.19 -32.40 22.70
N ASP A 281 29.85 -32.66 21.55
CA ASP A 281 31.20 -33.29 21.50
C ASP A 281 31.78 -33.56 20.10
N LEU A 282 33.13 -33.53 19.99
CA LEU A 282 34.04 -34.01 18.91
C LEU A 282 34.11 -33.26 17.53
N SER A 283 35.31 -32.67 17.27
CA SER A 283 35.88 -32.10 16.02
C SER A 283 35.29 -30.80 15.44
N VAL A 284 35.98 -29.69 15.69
CA VAL A 284 35.65 -28.30 15.31
C VAL A 284 35.40 -28.11 13.80
N ALA A 285 36.15 -28.78 12.92
CA ALA A 285 36.05 -28.58 11.46
C ALA A 285 34.83 -29.28 10.81
N ARG A 286 34.31 -30.35 11.42
CA ARG A 286 33.05 -30.98 11.00
C ARG A 286 31.85 -30.13 11.46
N HIS A 287 32.03 -29.41 12.57
CA HIS A 287 31.02 -28.57 13.19
C HIS A 287 30.66 -27.33 12.36
N ILE A 288 31.65 -26.63 11.79
CA ILE A 288 31.43 -25.42 10.99
C ILE A 288 30.61 -25.72 9.74
N ARG A 289 30.95 -26.79 9.00
CA ARG A 289 30.18 -27.19 7.80
C ARG A 289 28.75 -27.61 8.15
N ALA A 290 28.58 -28.45 9.17
CA ALA A 290 27.25 -28.84 9.63
C ALA A 290 26.42 -27.63 10.07
N SER A 291 27.02 -26.66 10.77
CA SER A 291 26.34 -25.42 11.19
C SER A 291 25.95 -24.52 10.02
N ARG A 292 26.72 -24.50 8.93
CA ARG A 292 26.37 -23.75 7.72
C ARG A 292 25.21 -24.37 6.96
N ASP A 293 25.28 -25.67 6.69
CA ASP A 293 24.22 -26.40 5.99
C ASP A 293 22.89 -26.23 6.73
N ARG A 294 22.98 -26.28 8.05
CA ARG A 294 21.92 -25.95 8.99
C ARG A 294 21.44 -24.52 8.79
N VAL A 295 22.25 -23.49 9.04
CA VAL A 295 21.85 -22.08 8.89
C VAL A 295 21.20 -21.80 7.52
N GLU A 296 21.71 -22.39 6.45
CA GLU A 296 21.13 -22.24 5.12
C GLU A 296 19.74 -22.88 5.00
N ALA A 297 19.55 -24.08 5.57
CA ALA A 297 18.23 -24.72 5.65
C ALA A 297 17.24 -23.88 6.47
N ALA A 298 17.69 -23.26 7.57
CA ALA A 298 16.85 -22.36 8.37
C ALA A 298 16.48 -21.08 7.59
N ARG A 299 17.42 -20.49 6.83
CA ARG A 299 17.13 -19.34 5.95
C ARG A 299 16.06 -19.67 4.91
N ALA A 300 16.18 -20.82 4.25
CA ALA A 300 15.18 -21.29 3.29
C ALA A 300 13.81 -21.52 3.94
N ALA A 301 13.79 -22.07 5.16
CA ALA A 301 12.56 -22.31 5.91
C ALA A 301 11.88 -20.99 6.34
N VAL A 302 12.65 -20.03 6.85
CA VAL A 302 12.14 -18.68 7.18
C VAL A 302 11.61 -17.98 5.93
N GLN A 303 12.32 -18.03 4.80
CA GLN A 303 11.84 -17.44 3.54
C GLN A 303 10.49 -18.04 3.12
N HIS A 304 10.32 -19.36 3.24
CA HIS A 304 9.06 -20.02 2.94
C HIS A 304 7.93 -19.59 3.89
N VAL A 305 8.23 -19.41 5.19
CA VAL A 305 7.26 -18.85 6.16
C VAL A 305 6.84 -17.44 5.78
N THR A 306 7.80 -16.55 5.50
CA THR A 306 7.53 -15.16 5.13
C THR A 306 6.60 -15.09 3.93
N GLN A 307 6.82 -15.92 2.92
CA GLN A 307 5.93 -15.99 1.76
C GLN A 307 4.51 -16.43 2.15
N ARG A 308 4.38 -17.47 2.98
CA ARG A 308 3.07 -17.95 3.43
C ARG A 308 2.32 -16.94 4.29
N LEU A 309 3.02 -16.21 5.16
CA LEU A 309 2.45 -15.12 5.94
C LEU A 309 1.95 -13.99 5.03
N ALA A 310 2.73 -13.63 3.99
CA ALA A 310 2.30 -12.65 3.01
C ALA A 310 1.06 -13.10 2.23
N ASP A 311 1.04 -14.35 1.75
CA ASP A 311 -0.13 -14.91 1.06
C ASP A 311 -1.37 -14.92 1.98
N ARG A 312 -1.19 -15.27 3.25
CA ARG A 312 -2.28 -15.27 4.23
C ARG A 312 -2.78 -13.87 4.53
N ARG A 313 -1.88 -12.89 4.65
CA ARG A 313 -2.23 -11.47 4.84
C ARG A 313 -3.16 -10.99 3.75
N VAL A 314 -2.84 -11.27 2.49
CA VAL A 314 -3.67 -10.92 1.33
C VAL A 314 -5.09 -11.51 1.45
N VAL A 315 -5.21 -12.77 1.86
CA VAL A 315 -6.52 -13.41 2.07
C VAL A 315 -7.30 -12.74 3.21
N VAL A 316 -6.65 -12.46 4.34
CA VAL A 316 -7.29 -11.79 5.49
C VAL A 316 -7.76 -10.38 5.12
N GLU A 317 -6.96 -9.61 4.38
CA GLU A 317 -7.32 -8.28 3.90
C GLU A 317 -8.52 -8.32 2.93
N GLN A 318 -8.53 -9.28 2.00
CA GLN A 318 -9.66 -9.49 1.08
C GLN A 318 -10.95 -9.87 1.82
N ASP A 319 -10.84 -10.72 2.84
CA ASP A 319 -11.96 -11.10 3.69
C ASP A 319 -12.51 -9.90 4.46
N LEU A 320 -11.64 -9.05 5.01
CA LEU A 320 -12.03 -7.82 5.72
C LEU A 320 -12.78 -6.86 4.80
N VAL A 321 -12.29 -6.65 3.57
CA VAL A 321 -12.98 -5.84 2.54
C VAL A 321 -14.34 -6.44 2.20
N THR A 322 -14.42 -7.76 2.06
CA THR A 322 -15.67 -8.46 1.73
C THR A 322 -16.69 -8.35 2.87
N LEU A 323 -16.24 -8.49 4.11
CA LEU A 323 -17.08 -8.34 5.29
C LEU A 323 -17.56 -6.89 5.48
N GLU A 324 -16.74 -5.89 5.15
CA GLU A 324 -17.17 -4.49 5.18
C GLU A 324 -18.26 -4.22 4.14
N ARG A 325 -18.08 -4.71 2.90
CA ARG A 325 -19.11 -4.61 1.87
C ARG A 325 -20.40 -5.32 2.29
N ARG A 326 -20.29 -6.47 2.97
CA ARG A 326 -21.47 -7.19 3.47
C ARG A 326 -22.17 -6.40 4.57
N ARG A 327 -21.42 -5.81 5.51
CA ARG A 327 -21.96 -4.90 6.53
C ARG A 327 -22.74 -3.76 5.87
N GLU A 328 -22.12 -3.04 4.94
CA GLU A 328 -22.80 -1.95 4.23
C GLU A 328 -24.05 -2.44 3.48
N ALA A 329 -23.99 -3.60 2.80
CA ALA A 329 -25.16 -4.15 2.11
C ALA A 329 -26.33 -4.45 3.05
N VAL A 330 -26.06 -4.97 4.26
CA VAL A 330 -27.10 -5.21 5.28
C VAL A 330 -27.68 -3.88 5.81
N LEU A 331 -26.84 -2.86 5.95
CA LEU A 331 -27.26 -1.52 6.36
C LEU A 331 -28.00 -0.75 5.25
N LEU A 332 -27.91 -1.16 3.99
CA LEU A 332 -28.55 -0.48 2.86
C LEU A 332 -29.71 -1.26 2.24
N ALA A 333 -29.94 -2.50 2.69
CA ALA A 333 -31.15 -3.27 2.42
C ALA A 333 -32.36 -2.68 3.14
#